data_AF-A0A258HGL6-F1
#
_entry.id   AF-A0A258HGL6-F1
#
_cell.length_a   1.000
_cell.length_b   1.000
_cell.length_c   1.000
_cell.angle_alpha   90.00
_cell.angle_beta   90.00
_cell.angle_gamma   90.00
#
_symmetry.space_group_name_H-M   'P 1'
#
loop_
_entity.id
_entity.type
_entity.pdbx_description
1 polymer ?
#
loop_
_entity_poly.entity_id
_entity_poly.type
_entity_poly.pdbx_seq_one_letter_code
_entity_poly.pdbx_strand_id
1 'polypeptide(L)'
;MRRLVLGLVAGGLLLALVITALVLSLGRAGAPVLASGAAESAGLFASSAQRTAPLKAVTGGALRTGVDDFTFDSFDVEYRLGRDADGHATLLTTETLVARFPEFDQNRGIRRSLPATYQGHTTQLTVVSVTDGDGAPRRFEVEYGSGVVDVIAAVPEGQFVRGEQTYVITYAQRDVVDFFASSNAEEFYWNLTGTDWAQPFARVSGRVVLDDGLRSALLDQDACYRGYAGSTERCAITRTDDTFAVDELAIGPYQTVTIAIGFAPGTFTLFDTSYLATPWAWVQLLGVAIAVGAAIAALVLRLTRYRDAEGRPVIVAEYLPPRGLSLLEAAALTRRKPRAVASQLVDFAVRGSITIIETPATWFRWRDAWMLRLESTAGVEGEELNLLRYFFPGLVVGTEHTLTAQNTSLSQSIQAQLARIASSVVARGWRSSIPARHAVGLSALVVLGQVMAFVAGIFVTDEGRGGDLPGFLIPVGIVCFFVVAACLYRHPLTAEGAEIVDHLKGLEVYIELAEADRMRVLQSPEGAEREPVDATSPDERLKLVERLLPWAVLTKHEREWAKELGEFYAEGEGPRWFSSSRPFSVAGFTAGVGSVSSTLSSSYSGSSSSGGSSGGGSSGGGGGGGGGGGV
;
A
#
# COMPACT_ATOMS: atom_id res chain seq x y z
N MET A 1 -14.38 -2.83 -7.74
CA MET A 1 -12.94 -3.11 -7.41
C MET A 1 -11.98 -1.96 -7.75
N ARG A 2 -11.98 -1.37 -8.97
CA ARG A 2 -11.06 -0.27 -9.41
C ARG A 2 -10.59 0.70 -8.30
N ARG A 3 -11.50 1.36 -7.56
CA ARG A 3 -11.16 2.34 -6.49
C ARG A 3 -10.28 1.78 -5.35
N LEU A 4 -10.48 0.51 -4.96
CA LEU A 4 -9.65 -0.15 -3.92
C LEU A 4 -8.24 -0.47 -4.43
N VAL A 5 -8.12 -0.84 -5.72
CA VAL A 5 -6.82 -1.06 -6.37
C VAL A 5 -6.06 0.26 -6.49
N LEU A 6 -6.71 1.35 -6.94
CA LEU A 6 -6.07 2.68 -6.96
C LEU A 6 -5.62 3.13 -5.57
N GLY A 7 -6.43 2.92 -4.52
CA GLY A 7 -6.04 3.26 -3.14
C GLY A 7 -4.80 2.49 -2.65
N LEU A 8 -4.77 1.18 -2.89
CA LEU A 8 -3.63 0.33 -2.53
C LEU A 8 -2.36 0.66 -3.34
N VAL A 9 -2.49 0.91 -4.65
CA VAL A 9 -1.35 1.26 -5.50
C VAL A 9 -0.87 2.68 -5.20
N ALA A 10 -1.74 3.66 -4.96
CA ALA A 10 -1.34 5.01 -4.54
C ALA A 10 -0.62 4.99 -3.18
N GLY A 11 -1.09 4.20 -2.22
CA GLY A 11 -0.38 3.94 -0.97
C GLY A 11 0.99 3.28 -1.17
N GLY A 12 1.07 2.30 -2.07
CA GLY A 12 2.33 1.68 -2.48
C GLY A 12 3.30 2.64 -3.19
N LEU A 13 2.80 3.53 -4.03
CA LEU A 13 3.59 4.54 -4.74
C LEU A 13 4.11 5.62 -3.77
N LEU A 14 3.28 6.06 -2.83
CA LEU A 14 3.68 6.94 -1.73
C LEU A 14 4.75 6.27 -0.85
N LEU A 15 4.57 5.00 -0.49
CA LEU A 15 5.56 4.25 0.28
C LEU A 15 6.88 4.11 -0.48
N ALA A 16 6.84 3.80 -1.78
CA ALA A 16 8.02 3.72 -2.63
C ALA A 16 8.72 5.08 -2.81
N LEU A 17 7.97 6.17 -2.96
CA LEU A 17 8.50 7.54 -3.02
C LEU A 17 9.12 7.96 -1.68
N VAL A 18 8.48 7.67 -0.55
CA VAL A 18 9.01 7.95 0.80
C VAL A 18 10.28 7.13 1.08
N ILE A 19 10.29 5.84 0.74
CA ILE A 19 11.51 5.00 0.84
C ILE A 19 12.61 5.56 -0.06
N THR A 20 12.30 5.97 -1.30
CA THR A 20 13.29 6.53 -2.23
C THR A 20 13.81 7.88 -1.75
N ALA A 21 12.97 8.75 -1.19
CA ALA A 21 13.37 10.01 -0.58
C ALA A 21 14.24 9.80 0.68
N LEU A 22 13.94 8.78 1.49
CA LEU A 22 14.74 8.39 2.65
C LEU A 22 16.12 7.83 2.23
N VAL A 23 16.18 7.04 1.15
CA VAL A 23 17.44 6.56 0.56
C VAL A 23 18.26 7.72 -0.05
N LEU A 24 17.61 8.68 -0.70
CA LEU A 24 18.26 9.88 -1.25
C LEU A 24 18.81 10.81 -0.16
N SER A 25 18.12 10.95 0.98
CA SER A 25 18.62 11.75 2.11
C SER A 25 19.74 11.06 2.88
N LEU A 26 19.67 9.74 3.07
CA LEU A 26 20.77 8.93 3.62
C LEU A 26 22.06 9.00 2.76
N GLY A 27 21.94 9.32 1.47
CA GLY A 27 23.08 9.60 0.59
C GLY A 27 23.73 10.98 0.76
N ARG A 28 23.21 11.87 1.62
CA ARG A 28 23.66 13.26 1.80
C ARG A 28 23.81 13.66 3.27
N ALA A 29 24.66 12.95 4.02
CA ALA A 29 25.06 13.37 5.36
C ALA A 29 26.02 14.58 5.30
N GLY A 30 25.50 15.80 5.53
CA GLY A 30 26.28 17.04 5.41
C GLY A 30 25.70 18.26 6.13
N ALA A 31 25.89 18.30 7.46
CA ALA A 31 25.56 19.40 8.40
C ALA A 31 24.06 19.74 8.64
N PRO A 32 23.69 20.21 9.85
CA PRO A 32 22.31 20.52 10.22
C PRO A 32 21.98 22.04 10.19
N VAL A 33 20.68 22.36 10.21
CA VAL A 33 20.14 23.70 10.54
C VAL A 33 19.11 23.55 11.67
N LEU A 34 19.01 24.59 12.51
CA LEU A 34 18.29 24.58 13.80
C LEU A 34 16.75 24.75 13.66
N ALA A 35 16.04 24.45 14.74
CA ALA A 35 14.58 24.43 14.79
C ALA A 35 13.97 25.56 15.65
N SER A 36 12.78 26.02 15.25
CA SER A 36 11.80 26.77 16.04
C SER A 36 10.47 26.78 15.26
N GLY A 37 9.29 26.72 15.86
CA GLY A 37 8.92 26.52 17.27
C GLY A 37 7.39 26.35 17.35
N ALA A 38 6.87 25.67 18.39
CA ALA A 38 5.43 25.46 18.56
C ALA A 38 4.82 26.51 19.51
N ALA A 39 3.52 26.80 19.33
CA ALA A 39 2.73 27.64 20.23
C ALA A 39 1.29 27.09 20.31
N GLU A 40 0.63 27.25 21.46
CA GLU A 40 -0.63 26.62 21.81
C GLU A 40 -1.81 27.61 21.87
N SER A 41 -3.01 27.12 21.54
CA SER A 41 -4.29 27.52 22.15
C SER A 41 -5.34 26.48 21.73
N ALA A 42 -5.96 25.68 22.62
CA ALA A 42 -6.97 26.10 23.60
C ALA A 42 -8.08 26.96 22.95
N GLY A 43 -9.35 26.55 22.82
CA GLY A 43 -10.04 25.35 23.30
C GLY A 43 -11.24 25.74 24.16
N LEU A 44 -12.44 25.22 23.84
CA LEU A 44 -13.66 25.46 24.64
C LEU A 44 -14.70 24.34 24.38
N PHE A 45 -14.96 23.53 25.41
CA PHE A 45 -16.13 22.64 25.43
C PHE A 45 -17.30 23.37 26.09
N ALA A 46 -18.49 23.31 25.49
CA ALA A 46 -19.74 23.74 26.10
C ALA A 46 -20.73 22.56 26.09
N SER A 47 -21.15 22.13 27.28
CA SER A 47 -22.14 21.06 27.48
C SER A 47 -23.30 21.61 28.31
N SER A 48 -24.53 21.49 27.80
CA SER A 48 -25.71 21.56 28.67
C SER A 48 -26.98 20.96 28.04
N ALA A 49 -27.59 20.06 28.80
CA ALA A 49 -29.04 19.83 28.91
C ALA A 49 -29.88 19.56 27.64
N GLN A 50 -30.22 18.28 27.45
CA GLN A 50 -31.48 17.90 26.79
C GLN A 50 -32.68 18.50 27.55
N ARG A 51 -33.70 18.96 26.82
CA ARG A 51 -35.05 19.16 27.36
C ARG A 51 -36.09 18.64 26.37
N THR A 52 -36.88 17.66 26.79
CA THR A 52 -38.25 17.43 26.31
C THR A 52 -39.14 18.58 26.86
N ALA A 53 -40.30 18.94 26.32
CA ALA A 53 -41.22 18.36 25.32
C ALA A 53 -41.96 19.55 24.62
N PRO A 54 -43.09 19.41 23.88
CA PRO A 54 -43.86 18.22 23.50
C PRO A 54 -44.17 18.11 21.98
N LEU A 55 -44.87 17.04 21.60
CA LEU A 55 -45.42 16.85 20.26
C LEU A 55 -46.47 17.91 19.91
N LYS A 56 -46.40 18.44 18.68
CA LYS A 56 -47.49 19.11 17.98
C LYS A 56 -47.69 18.41 16.64
N ALA A 57 -48.86 17.83 16.41
CA ALA A 57 -49.21 17.20 15.14
C ALA A 57 -50.18 18.09 14.36
N VAL A 58 -49.72 18.65 13.24
CA VAL A 58 -50.56 19.10 12.11
C VAL A 58 -49.77 18.79 10.83
N THR A 59 -50.49 18.44 9.77
CA THR A 59 -49.99 18.08 8.44
C THR A 59 -49.11 19.13 7.79
N GLY A 60 -47.97 18.68 7.25
CA GLY A 60 -47.19 19.36 6.22
C GLY A 60 -46.32 18.32 5.51
N GLY A 61 -46.25 18.36 4.18
CA GLY A 61 -45.26 17.56 3.45
C GLY A 61 -43.85 18.04 3.79
N ALA A 62 -42.87 17.13 3.79
CA ALA A 62 -41.48 17.51 4.01
C ALA A 62 -40.96 18.31 2.80
N LEU A 63 -41.03 19.64 2.88
CA LEU A 63 -40.42 20.57 1.94
C LEU A 63 -38.93 20.23 1.80
N ARG A 64 -38.48 19.94 0.58
CA ARG A 64 -37.10 19.53 0.31
C ARG A 64 -36.26 20.78 0.11
N THR A 65 -35.76 21.36 1.19
CA THR A 65 -34.99 22.63 1.16
C THR A 65 -33.57 22.49 0.58
N GLY A 66 -33.38 21.66 -0.46
CA GLY A 66 -32.17 21.58 -1.28
C GLY A 66 -32.41 22.23 -2.64
N VAL A 67 -31.35 22.48 -3.41
CA VAL A 67 -31.43 23.12 -4.74
C VAL A 67 -32.19 22.30 -5.80
N ASP A 68 -32.54 21.04 -5.49
CA ASP A 68 -33.21 20.13 -6.41
C ASP A 68 -34.75 20.22 -6.45
N ASP A 69 -35.38 21.06 -5.62
CA ASP A 69 -36.85 21.17 -5.49
C ASP A 69 -37.50 22.02 -6.60
N PHE A 70 -37.31 21.59 -7.85
CA PHE A 70 -37.88 22.18 -9.07
C PHE A 70 -38.32 21.09 -10.06
N THR A 71 -38.93 21.49 -11.18
CA THR A 71 -39.43 20.55 -12.22
C THR A 71 -39.03 21.01 -13.61
N PHE A 72 -39.05 20.11 -14.60
CA PHE A 72 -38.91 20.46 -16.01
C PHE A 72 -40.25 20.38 -16.73
N ASP A 73 -40.60 21.44 -17.48
CA ASP A 73 -41.79 21.47 -18.32
C ASP A 73 -41.58 20.72 -19.62
N SER A 74 -40.39 20.83 -20.22
CA SER A 74 -39.94 19.94 -21.29
C SER A 74 -38.45 19.63 -21.26
N PHE A 75 -38.10 18.49 -21.85
CA PHE A 75 -36.78 18.16 -22.34
C PHE A 75 -36.93 17.73 -23.80
N ASP A 76 -36.36 18.50 -24.72
CA ASP A 76 -36.43 18.26 -26.16
C ASP A 76 -35.01 18.09 -26.69
N VAL A 77 -34.68 16.93 -27.27
CA VAL A 77 -33.31 16.63 -27.74
C VAL A 77 -33.25 16.29 -29.22
N GLU A 78 -32.31 16.91 -29.93
CA GLU A 78 -31.93 16.53 -31.29
C GLU A 78 -30.55 15.87 -31.29
N TYR A 79 -30.49 14.66 -31.82
CA TYR A 79 -29.29 13.89 -32.10
C TYR A 79 -29.06 13.87 -33.61
N ARG A 80 -27.92 14.37 -34.08
CA ARG A 80 -27.46 14.14 -35.46
C ARG A 80 -26.41 13.04 -35.43
N LEU A 81 -26.78 11.87 -35.93
CA LEU A 81 -25.93 10.68 -35.99
C LEU A 81 -25.31 10.59 -37.39
N GLY A 82 -23.98 10.61 -37.43
CA GLY A 82 -23.20 10.62 -38.66
C GLY A 82 -22.00 9.70 -38.61
N ARG A 83 -21.11 9.85 -39.59
CA ARG A 83 -19.80 9.20 -39.66
C ARG A 83 -18.72 10.21 -40.02
N ASP A 84 -17.54 10.07 -39.42
CA ASP A 84 -16.35 10.81 -39.85
C ASP A 84 -15.60 10.13 -41.01
N ALA A 85 -14.48 10.74 -41.41
CA ALA A 85 -13.66 10.27 -42.53
C ALA A 85 -12.97 8.91 -42.31
N ASP A 86 -12.84 8.48 -41.05
CA ASP A 86 -12.31 7.15 -40.70
C ASP A 86 -13.43 6.09 -40.72
N GLY A 87 -14.69 6.52 -40.60
CA GLY A 87 -15.90 5.69 -40.56
C GLY A 87 -16.55 5.56 -39.18
N HIS A 88 -16.03 6.26 -38.16
CA HIS A 88 -16.53 6.12 -36.78
C HIS A 88 -17.86 6.86 -36.61
N ALA A 89 -18.75 6.32 -35.76
CA ALA A 89 -20.00 6.98 -35.42
C ALA A 89 -19.74 8.33 -34.74
N THR A 90 -20.34 9.40 -35.24
CA THR A 90 -20.28 10.74 -34.65
C THR A 90 -21.68 11.20 -34.24
N LEU A 91 -21.76 11.91 -33.11
CA LEU A 91 -23.01 12.44 -32.57
C LEU A 91 -22.87 13.92 -32.26
N LEU A 92 -23.67 14.76 -32.91
CA LEU A 92 -23.91 16.13 -32.44
C LEU A 92 -25.25 16.14 -31.70
N THR A 93 -25.20 16.39 -30.39
CA THR A 93 -26.39 16.50 -29.54
C THR A 93 -26.71 17.97 -29.28
N THR A 94 -27.99 18.33 -29.36
CA THR A 94 -28.54 19.58 -28.82
C THR A 94 -29.70 19.25 -27.88
N GLU A 95 -29.49 19.42 -26.57
CA GLU A 95 -30.52 19.28 -25.55
C GLU A 95 -31.15 20.65 -25.26
N THR A 96 -32.48 20.75 -25.22
CA THR A 96 -33.21 21.92 -24.75
C THR A 96 -33.99 21.55 -23.50
N LEU A 97 -33.66 22.17 -22.37
CA LEU A 97 -34.26 21.92 -21.07
C LEU A 97 -35.02 23.17 -20.60
N VAL A 98 -36.33 23.04 -20.38
CA VAL A 98 -37.16 24.12 -19.84
C VAL A 98 -37.41 23.85 -18.35
N ALA A 99 -36.57 24.46 -17.50
CA ALA A 99 -36.66 24.32 -16.05
C ALA A 99 -37.65 25.33 -15.45
N ARG A 100 -38.47 24.90 -14.50
CA ARG A 100 -39.40 25.74 -13.74
C ARG A 100 -38.96 25.82 -12.29
N PHE A 101 -38.19 26.86 -11.97
CA PHE A 101 -37.71 27.14 -10.62
C PHE A 101 -38.76 27.81 -9.74
N PRO A 102 -38.70 27.66 -8.40
CA PRO A 102 -39.55 28.40 -7.48
C PRO A 102 -39.39 29.92 -7.58
N GLU A 103 -40.42 30.65 -7.15
CA GLU A 103 -40.47 32.12 -7.15
C GLU A 103 -39.70 32.76 -5.95
N PHE A 104 -38.69 32.09 -5.43
CA PHE A 104 -37.86 32.57 -4.31
C PHE A 104 -36.39 32.15 -4.49
N ASP A 105 -35.51 32.78 -3.71
CA ASP A 105 -34.06 32.67 -3.88
C ASP A 105 -33.52 31.34 -3.38
N GLN A 106 -33.40 30.38 -4.31
CA GLN A 106 -32.96 29.00 -4.08
C GLN A 106 -31.93 28.55 -5.12
N ASN A 107 -32.18 28.81 -6.40
CA ASN A 107 -31.36 28.34 -7.52
C ASN A 107 -30.62 29.47 -8.24
N ARG A 108 -29.37 29.20 -8.64
CA ARG A 108 -28.56 29.99 -9.57
C ARG A 108 -28.64 29.42 -11.00
N GLY A 109 -28.97 28.15 -11.15
CA GLY A 109 -29.17 27.49 -12.45
C GLY A 109 -29.20 25.97 -12.36
N ILE A 110 -28.63 25.29 -13.36
CA ILE A 110 -28.55 23.83 -13.44
C ILE A 110 -27.10 23.31 -13.49
N ARG A 111 -26.88 22.11 -12.94
CA ARG A 111 -25.82 21.18 -13.34
C ARG A 111 -26.44 20.15 -14.29
N ARG A 112 -25.84 19.94 -15.47
CA ARG A 112 -26.13 18.82 -16.38
C ARG A 112 -24.95 17.86 -16.37
N SER A 113 -25.19 16.64 -15.91
CA SER A 113 -24.18 15.57 -15.86
C SER A 113 -24.31 14.70 -17.11
N LEU A 114 -23.32 14.77 -18.00
CA LEU A 114 -23.29 14.04 -19.28
C LEU A 114 -22.37 12.80 -19.18
N PRO A 115 -22.81 11.59 -19.56
CA PRO A 115 -21.94 10.42 -19.56
C PRO A 115 -20.85 10.57 -20.62
N ALA A 116 -19.58 10.43 -20.22
CA ALA A 116 -18.44 10.54 -21.11
C ALA A 116 -18.04 9.19 -21.74
N THR A 117 -18.64 8.08 -21.29
CA THR A 117 -18.27 6.71 -21.67
C THR A 117 -19.47 5.87 -22.08
N TYR A 118 -19.30 5.04 -23.11
CA TYR A 118 -20.26 4.06 -23.60
C TYR A 118 -19.55 2.71 -23.73
N GLN A 119 -20.23 1.59 -23.46
CA GLN A 119 -19.72 0.21 -23.60
C GLN A 119 -18.35 -0.09 -22.97
N GLY A 120 -17.88 0.75 -22.04
CA GLY A 120 -16.59 0.63 -21.36
C GLY A 120 -15.46 1.50 -21.92
N HIS A 121 -15.66 2.19 -23.04
CA HIS A 121 -14.71 3.13 -23.63
C HIS A 121 -15.18 4.59 -23.55
N THR A 122 -14.26 5.52 -23.79
CA THR A 122 -14.59 6.96 -23.91
C THR A 122 -15.38 7.25 -25.18
N THR A 123 -16.21 8.30 -25.15
CA THR A 123 -16.94 8.86 -26.31
C THR A 123 -16.39 10.22 -26.75
N GLN A 124 -15.24 10.63 -26.20
CA GLN A 124 -14.54 11.88 -26.55
C GLN A 124 -15.41 13.15 -26.37
N LEU A 125 -16.34 13.11 -25.42
CA LEU A 125 -17.38 14.13 -25.22
C LEU A 125 -16.78 15.53 -25.08
N THR A 126 -17.15 16.42 -26.01
CA THR A 126 -16.71 17.81 -26.07
C THR A 126 -17.91 18.75 -26.05
N VAL A 127 -17.99 19.61 -25.03
CA VAL A 127 -19.06 20.61 -24.90
C VAL A 127 -18.80 21.77 -25.86
N VAL A 128 -19.80 22.13 -26.68
CA VAL A 128 -19.68 23.15 -27.74
C VAL A 128 -20.22 24.50 -27.28
N SER A 129 -21.42 24.53 -26.70
CA SER A 129 -22.07 25.78 -26.28
C SER A 129 -23.20 25.57 -25.28
N VAL A 130 -23.51 26.62 -24.50
CA VAL A 130 -24.76 26.75 -23.75
C VAL A 130 -25.42 28.10 -24.05
N THR A 131 -26.69 28.08 -24.47
CA THR A 131 -27.50 29.29 -24.74
C THR A 131 -28.84 29.23 -23.98
N ASP A 132 -29.64 30.29 -24.09
CA ASP A 132 -31.06 30.26 -23.79
C ASP A 132 -31.91 29.91 -25.04
N GLY A 133 -33.23 29.99 -24.91
CA GLY A 133 -34.19 29.67 -25.97
C GLY A 133 -34.25 30.70 -27.11
N ASP A 134 -33.75 31.93 -26.91
CA ASP A 134 -33.58 32.93 -27.96
C ASP A 134 -32.20 32.82 -28.64
N GLY A 135 -31.36 31.88 -28.20
CA GLY A 135 -30.01 31.63 -28.72
C GLY A 135 -28.93 32.54 -28.12
N ALA A 136 -29.23 33.31 -27.07
CA ALA A 136 -28.22 34.15 -26.42
C ALA A 136 -27.28 33.29 -25.53
N PRO A 137 -25.94 33.50 -25.58
CA PRO A 137 -25.01 32.72 -24.77
C PRO A 137 -25.23 32.87 -23.25
N ARG A 138 -25.42 31.75 -22.56
CA ARG A 138 -25.39 31.70 -21.08
C ARG A 138 -23.95 31.48 -20.60
N ARG A 139 -23.62 31.97 -19.40
CA ARG A 139 -22.36 31.56 -18.73
C ARG A 139 -22.48 30.09 -18.31
N PHE A 140 -21.45 29.31 -18.61
CA PHE A 140 -21.30 27.95 -18.13
C PHE A 140 -19.84 27.64 -17.79
N GLU A 141 -19.65 26.65 -16.92
CA GLU A 141 -18.36 26.06 -16.54
C GLU A 141 -18.44 24.54 -16.75
N VAL A 142 -17.31 23.89 -17.09
CA VAL A 142 -17.28 22.47 -17.46
C VAL A 142 -16.24 21.72 -16.63
N GLU A 143 -16.69 20.73 -15.86
CA GLU A 143 -15.86 19.86 -15.03
C GLU A 143 -15.72 18.48 -15.72
N TYR A 144 -14.55 18.19 -16.28
CA TYR A 144 -14.26 16.89 -16.92
C TYR A 144 -13.84 15.85 -15.86
N GLY A 145 -14.75 14.93 -15.53
CA GLY A 145 -14.53 13.83 -14.59
C GLY A 145 -14.26 12.48 -15.27
N SER A 146 -13.87 11.47 -14.49
CA SER A 146 -13.68 10.10 -14.99
C SER A 146 -15.04 9.45 -15.28
N GLY A 147 -15.41 9.38 -16.56
CA GLY A 147 -16.66 8.80 -17.06
C GLY A 147 -17.87 9.74 -17.12
N VAL A 148 -17.76 10.98 -16.62
CA VAL A 148 -18.85 11.98 -16.62
C VAL A 148 -18.27 13.38 -16.85
N VAL A 149 -18.92 14.20 -17.66
CA VAL A 149 -18.64 15.64 -17.81
C VAL A 149 -19.80 16.43 -17.21
N ASP A 150 -19.52 17.26 -16.21
CA ASP A 150 -20.53 18.15 -15.62
C ASP A 150 -20.49 19.53 -16.29
N VAL A 151 -21.64 19.98 -16.78
CA VAL A 151 -21.85 21.32 -17.34
C VAL A 151 -22.68 22.14 -16.34
N ILE A 152 -22.08 23.17 -15.75
CA ILE A 152 -22.69 24.00 -14.73
C ILE A 152 -23.07 25.34 -15.38
N ALA A 153 -24.37 25.54 -15.63
CA ALA A 153 -24.92 26.73 -16.27
C ALA A 153 -25.68 27.57 -15.23
N ALA A 154 -25.03 28.62 -14.70
CA ALA A 154 -25.51 29.36 -13.54
C ALA A 154 -25.20 30.87 -13.60
N VAL A 155 -26.07 31.68 -12.97
CA VAL A 155 -25.80 33.10 -12.73
C VAL A 155 -24.69 33.29 -11.66
N PRO A 156 -24.03 34.46 -11.58
CA PRO A 156 -23.01 34.73 -10.57
C PRO A 156 -23.47 34.50 -9.12
N GLU A 157 -22.53 34.30 -8.20
CA GLU A 157 -22.84 34.15 -6.77
C GLU A 157 -23.59 35.38 -6.23
N GLY A 158 -24.60 35.13 -5.38
CA GLY A 158 -25.49 36.18 -4.86
C GLY A 158 -26.60 36.63 -5.82
N GLN A 159 -26.71 36.03 -7.01
CA GLN A 159 -27.85 36.16 -7.92
C GLN A 159 -28.61 34.84 -8.01
N PHE A 160 -29.89 34.90 -8.35
CA PHE A 160 -30.78 33.73 -8.43
C PHE A 160 -31.65 33.78 -9.68
N VAL A 161 -32.02 32.61 -10.19
CA VAL A 161 -33.05 32.42 -11.23
C VAL A 161 -34.36 32.00 -10.58
N ARG A 162 -35.48 32.38 -11.19
CA ARG A 162 -36.84 32.11 -10.71
C ARG A 162 -37.76 31.85 -11.90
N GLY A 163 -38.84 31.10 -11.70
CA GLY A 163 -39.81 30.77 -12.74
C GLY A 163 -39.20 29.95 -13.89
N GLU A 164 -39.73 30.14 -15.10
CA GLU A 164 -39.31 29.42 -16.30
C GLU A 164 -37.91 29.87 -16.78
N GLN A 165 -37.04 28.90 -17.12
CA GLN A 165 -35.69 29.12 -17.63
C GLN A 165 -35.31 28.04 -18.65
N THR A 166 -35.12 28.44 -19.90
CA THR A 166 -34.66 27.56 -20.98
C THR A 166 -33.14 27.53 -21.06
N TYR A 167 -32.57 26.31 -21.09
CA TYR A 167 -31.14 26.05 -21.32
C TYR A 167 -31.01 25.17 -22.57
N VAL A 168 -30.25 25.63 -23.56
CA VAL A 168 -29.92 24.85 -24.75
C VAL A 168 -28.45 24.47 -24.67
N ILE A 169 -28.13 23.18 -24.59
CA ILE A 169 -26.78 22.64 -24.41
C ILE A 169 -26.40 21.85 -25.67
N THR A 170 -25.34 22.28 -26.36
CA THR A 170 -24.82 21.59 -27.54
C THR A 170 -23.48 20.93 -27.21
N TYR A 171 -23.32 19.65 -27.56
CA TYR A 171 -22.09 18.90 -27.37
C TYR A 171 -21.90 17.81 -28.43
N ALA A 172 -20.65 17.41 -28.66
CA ALA A 172 -20.26 16.41 -29.65
C ALA A 172 -19.63 15.17 -29.00
N GLN A 173 -19.86 14.00 -29.59
CA GLN A 173 -19.27 12.70 -29.21
C GLN A 173 -18.84 11.91 -30.46
N ARG A 174 -17.90 10.98 -30.28
CA ARG A 174 -17.52 9.93 -31.24
C ARG A 174 -17.76 8.56 -30.58
N ASP A 175 -17.79 7.50 -31.37
CA ASP A 175 -17.91 6.11 -30.91
C ASP A 175 -19.24 5.82 -30.16
N VAL A 176 -20.36 6.34 -30.67
CA VAL A 176 -21.70 6.22 -30.04
C VAL A 176 -22.53 5.00 -30.51
N VAL A 177 -21.93 4.07 -31.25
CA VAL A 177 -22.54 2.85 -31.80
C VAL A 177 -21.64 1.66 -31.49
N ASP A 178 -22.23 0.55 -31.07
CA ASP A 178 -21.53 -0.72 -30.78
C ASP A 178 -22.27 -1.92 -31.41
N PHE A 179 -21.62 -3.07 -31.52
CA PHE A 179 -22.20 -4.28 -32.10
C PHE A 179 -22.87 -5.18 -31.05
N PHE A 180 -24.16 -5.40 -31.20
CA PHE A 180 -24.98 -6.22 -30.31
C PHE A 180 -25.19 -7.62 -30.88
N ALA A 181 -24.45 -8.59 -30.36
CA ALA A 181 -24.53 -9.99 -30.78
C ALA A 181 -25.91 -10.66 -30.56
N SER A 182 -26.79 -10.04 -29.76
CA SER A 182 -28.17 -10.49 -29.53
C SER A 182 -29.13 -10.19 -30.69
N SER A 183 -28.88 -9.13 -31.45
CA SER A 183 -29.64 -8.68 -32.62
C SER A 183 -28.88 -8.91 -33.93
N ASN A 184 -27.56 -9.11 -33.85
CA ASN A 184 -26.62 -9.16 -34.97
C ASN A 184 -26.63 -7.84 -35.77
N ALA A 185 -26.63 -6.72 -35.04
CA ALA A 185 -26.69 -5.37 -35.58
C ALA A 185 -25.62 -4.48 -34.91
N GLU A 186 -25.25 -3.41 -35.60
CA GLU A 186 -24.60 -2.25 -34.98
C GLU A 186 -25.72 -1.33 -34.50
N GLU A 187 -25.83 -1.03 -33.20
CA GLU A 187 -26.96 -0.27 -32.65
C GLU A 187 -26.54 1.08 -32.07
N PHE A 188 -27.28 2.13 -32.43
CA PHE A 188 -27.34 3.36 -31.64
C PHE A 188 -28.35 3.14 -30.50
N TYR A 189 -27.86 2.73 -29.32
CA TYR A 189 -28.68 2.48 -28.13
C TYR A 189 -28.46 3.59 -27.09
N TRP A 190 -29.40 4.53 -26.98
CA TRP A 190 -29.18 5.83 -26.33
C TRP A 190 -30.35 6.31 -25.47
N ASN A 191 -30.05 6.79 -24.25
CA ASN A 191 -31.03 7.44 -23.38
C ASN A 191 -31.15 8.93 -23.71
N LEU A 192 -32.37 9.48 -23.60
CA LEU A 192 -32.65 10.90 -23.83
C LEU A 192 -32.30 11.74 -22.59
N THR A 193 -33.16 11.74 -21.57
CA THR A 193 -32.95 12.47 -20.31
C THR A 193 -31.83 11.83 -19.49
N GLY A 194 -31.95 10.51 -19.26
CA GLY A 194 -31.12 9.72 -18.36
C GLY A 194 -31.78 9.32 -17.05
N THR A 195 -31.12 8.43 -16.31
CA THR A 195 -31.65 7.81 -15.08
C THR A 195 -31.31 8.58 -13.81
N ASP A 196 -30.44 9.59 -13.88
CA ASP A 196 -29.82 10.19 -12.69
C ASP A 196 -30.43 11.57 -12.35
N TRP A 197 -31.60 11.88 -12.92
CA TRP A 197 -32.39 13.08 -12.61
C TRP A 197 -33.34 12.86 -11.43
N ALA A 198 -33.27 13.72 -10.41
CA ALA A 198 -34.22 13.72 -9.29
C ALA A 198 -35.54 14.45 -9.61
N GLN A 199 -35.54 15.31 -10.64
CA GLN A 199 -36.66 16.12 -11.09
C GLN A 199 -37.51 15.35 -12.14
N PRO A 200 -38.85 15.49 -12.13
CA PRO A 200 -39.71 14.98 -13.19
C PRO A 200 -39.70 15.90 -14.43
N PHE A 201 -40.02 15.31 -15.58
CA PHE A 201 -40.24 16.00 -16.85
C PHE A 201 -41.71 15.83 -17.27
N ALA A 202 -42.43 16.94 -17.49
CA ALA A 202 -43.83 16.88 -17.92
C ALA A 202 -43.96 16.33 -19.36
N ARG A 203 -43.00 16.66 -20.23
CA ARG A 203 -42.84 16.09 -21.58
C ARG A 203 -41.36 15.83 -21.89
N VAL A 204 -41.08 14.72 -22.56
CA VAL A 204 -39.76 14.40 -23.14
C VAL A 204 -39.97 14.11 -24.62
N SER A 205 -39.35 14.89 -25.50
CA SER A 205 -39.31 14.59 -26.93
C SER A 205 -37.87 14.38 -27.41
N GLY A 206 -37.70 13.54 -28.40
CA GLY A 206 -36.39 13.24 -28.97
C GLY A 206 -36.46 12.98 -30.46
N ARG A 207 -35.42 13.44 -31.17
CA ARG A 207 -35.24 13.22 -32.60
C ARG A 207 -33.84 12.68 -32.86
N VAL A 208 -33.74 11.58 -33.61
CA VAL A 208 -32.48 11.12 -34.21
C VAL A 208 -32.55 11.38 -35.71
N VAL A 209 -31.77 12.34 -36.18
CA VAL A 209 -31.58 12.65 -37.60
C VAL A 209 -30.32 11.93 -38.07
N LEU A 210 -30.40 11.22 -39.19
CA LEU A 210 -29.26 10.52 -39.79
C LEU A 210 -28.61 11.37 -40.89
N ASP A 211 -27.28 11.42 -40.89
CA ASP A 211 -26.53 11.98 -42.01
C ASP A 211 -26.58 11.08 -43.27
N ASP A 212 -26.24 11.67 -44.42
CA ASP A 212 -26.28 11.03 -45.74
C ASP A 212 -25.60 9.65 -45.79
N GLY A 213 -26.28 8.69 -46.42
CA GLY A 213 -25.76 7.34 -46.63
C GLY A 213 -25.80 6.40 -45.42
N LEU A 214 -26.37 6.81 -44.28
CA LEU A 214 -26.73 5.89 -43.20
C LEU A 214 -28.06 5.16 -43.46
N ARG A 215 -29.04 5.83 -44.09
CA ARG A 215 -30.37 5.28 -44.41
C ARG A 215 -30.34 3.92 -45.09
N SER A 216 -29.43 3.73 -46.04
CA SER A 216 -29.29 2.50 -46.84
C SER A 216 -28.72 1.30 -46.06
N ALA A 217 -28.25 1.53 -44.83
CA ALA A 217 -27.71 0.50 -43.95
C ALA A 217 -28.60 0.24 -42.72
N LEU A 218 -29.73 0.93 -42.58
CA LEU A 218 -30.71 0.65 -41.53
C LEU A 218 -31.26 -0.77 -41.65
N LEU A 219 -31.36 -1.43 -40.50
CA LEU A 219 -32.23 -2.58 -40.32
C LEU A 219 -33.58 -2.06 -39.80
N ASP A 220 -34.68 -2.73 -40.12
CA ASP A 220 -36.00 -2.42 -39.55
C ASP A 220 -36.10 -3.00 -38.11
N GLN A 221 -35.22 -2.48 -37.25
CA GLN A 221 -34.95 -2.90 -35.87
C GLN A 221 -34.89 -1.66 -34.96
N ASP A 222 -35.89 -0.79 -35.05
CA ASP A 222 -36.04 0.35 -34.17
C ASP A 222 -36.90 0.05 -32.92
N ALA A 223 -36.60 0.74 -31.83
CA ALA A 223 -37.32 0.61 -30.56
C ALA A 223 -37.28 1.89 -29.73
N CYS A 224 -38.35 2.10 -28.95
CA CYS A 224 -38.39 3.04 -27.84
C CYS A 224 -38.77 2.29 -26.56
N TYR A 225 -38.07 2.57 -25.46
CA TYR A 225 -38.39 2.09 -24.12
C TYR A 225 -38.54 3.26 -23.13
N ARG A 226 -39.42 3.14 -22.13
CA ARG A 226 -39.60 4.14 -21.06
C ARG A 226 -39.55 3.53 -19.66
N GLY A 227 -39.22 4.36 -18.67
CA GLY A 227 -39.28 4.01 -17.24
C GLY A 227 -37.89 3.99 -16.56
N TYR A 228 -37.79 3.25 -15.47
CA TYR A 228 -36.54 3.13 -14.69
C TYR A 228 -35.48 2.28 -15.42
N ALA A 229 -34.23 2.36 -14.96
CA ALA A 229 -33.13 1.51 -15.44
C ALA A 229 -33.51 0.01 -15.46
N GLY A 230 -33.40 -0.62 -16.62
CA GLY A 230 -33.80 -2.03 -16.82
C GLY A 230 -35.28 -2.28 -17.10
N SER A 231 -36.09 -1.22 -17.29
CA SER A 231 -37.45 -1.33 -17.82
C SER A 231 -37.47 -1.93 -19.23
N THR A 232 -38.50 -2.72 -19.53
CA THR A 232 -38.80 -3.24 -20.87
C THR A 232 -40.12 -2.69 -21.44
N GLU A 233 -40.74 -1.72 -20.75
CA GLU A 233 -41.94 -1.02 -21.20
C GLU A 233 -41.65 -0.24 -22.49
N ARG A 234 -42.40 -0.52 -23.57
CA ARG A 234 -42.23 0.10 -24.89
C ARG A 234 -42.98 1.42 -24.99
N CYS A 235 -42.34 2.42 -25.61
CA CYS A 235 -42.97 3.67 -26.05
C CYS A 235 -43.16 3.70 -27.57
N ALA A 236 -43.88 4.71 -28.06
CA ALA A 236 -44.08 4.91 -29.49
C ALA A 236 -42.84 5.55 -30.14
N ILE A 237 -42.44 5.02 -31.31
CA ILE A 237 -41.41 5.59 -32.17
C ILE A 237 -41.97 5.78 -33.58
N THR A 238 -41.67 6.92 -34.19
CA THR A 238 -42.13 7.27 -35.54
C THR A 238 -40.91 7.54 -36.42
N ARG A 239 -40.77 6.78 -37.50
CA ARG A 239 -39.73 6.96 -38.52
C ARG A 239 -40.33 7.71 -39.71
N THR A 240 -39.76 8.87 -40.02
CA THR A 240 -40.09 9.69 -41.19
C THR A 240 -38.81 9.93 -41.98
N ASP A 241 -38.69 9.23 -43.11
CA ASP A 241 -37.47 9.22 -43.94
C ASP A 241 -36.21 8.90 -43.12
N ASP A 242 -35.37 9.91 -42.89
CA ASP A 242 -34.06 9.81 -42.24
C ASP A 242 -34.10 10.34 -40.80
N THR A 243 -35.30 10.55 -40.24
CA THR A 243 -35.52 10.99 -38.86
C THR A 243 -36.38 9.98 -38.09
N PHE A 244 -35.90 9.56 -36.91
CA PHE A 244 -36.68 8.87 -35.90
C PHE A 244 -37.14 9.89 -34.84
N ALA A 245 -38.39 9.80 -34.39
CA ALA A 245 -38.97 10.71 -33.41
C ALA A 245 -39.76 9.97 -32.32
N VAL A 246 -39.65 10.44 -31.08
CA VAL A 246 -40.42 10.00 -29.91
C VAL A 246 -40.96 11.22 -29.16
N ASP A 247 -42.12 11.07 -28.52
CA ASP A 247 -42.80 12.12 -27.74
C ASP A 247 -43.57 11.46 -26.60
N GLU A 248 -43.08 11.61 -25.37
CA GLU A 248 -43.57 10.90 -24.19
C GLU A 248 -43.90 11.86 -23.04
N LEU A 249 -44.97 11.57 -22.32
CA LEU A 249 -45.50 12.43 -21.26
C LEU A 249 -45.27 11.83 -19.87
N ALA A 250 -45.15 12.73 -18.89
CA ALA A 250 -45.00 12.42 -17.46
C ALA A 250 -43.90 11.38 -17.19
N ILE A 251 -42.64 11.77 -17.45
CA ILE A 251 -41.46 10.98 -17.08
C ILE A 251 -41.09 11.34 -15.63
N GLY A 252 -41.19 10.36 -14.74
CA GLY A 252 -40.96 10.56 -13.30
C GLY A 252 -39.47 10.68 -12.92
N PRO A 253 -39.17 11.02 -11.66
CA PRO A 253 -37.81 11.00 -11.13
C PRO A 253 -37.12 9.65 -11.38
N TYR A 254 -35.86 9.68 -11.79
CA TYR A 254 -35.03 8.52 -12.13
C TYR A 254 -35.57 7.63 -13.27
N GLN A 255 -36.53 8.14 -14.06
CA GLN A 255 -37.00 7.50 -15.28
C GLN A 255 -36.39 8.17 -16.51
N THR A 256 -36.17 7.36 -17.56
CA THR A 256 -35.70 7.81 -18.86
C THR A 256 -36.62 7.35 -19.98
N VAL A 257 -36.45 7.97 -21.15
CA VAL A 257 -36.79 7.38 -22.45
C VAL A 257 -35.48 6.91 -23.10
N THR A 258 -35.52 5.79 -23.81
CA THR A 258 -34.36 5.18 -24.48
C THR A 258 -34.75 4.76 -25.89
N ILE A 259 -33.95 5.16 -26.88
CA ILE A 259 -34.10 4.75 -28.29
C ILE A 259 -33.04 3.70 -28.63
N ALA A 260 -33.42 2.71 -29.43
CA ALA A 260 -32.50 1.83 -30.15
C ALA A 260 -32.77 1.92 -31.65
N ILE A 261 -31.72 2.03 -32.47
CA ILE A 261 -31.78 1.98 -33.94
C ILE A 261 -30.69 1.03 -34.43
N GLY A 262 -31.09 -0.07 -35.07
CA GLY A 262 -30.17 -1.07 -35.64
C GLY A 262 -29.71 -0.77 -37.06
N PHE A 263 -28.43 -1.02 -37.32
CA PHE A 263 -27.74 -0.90 -38.60
C PHE A 263 -27.06 -2.23 -38.97
N ALA A 264 -26.84 -2.44 -40.27
CA ALA A 264 -26.14 -3.61 -40.79
C ALA A 264 -24.67 -3.65 -40.31
N PRO A 265 -24.12 -4.82 -39.94
CA PRO A 265 -22.71 -4.92 -39.56
C PRO A 265 -21.76 -4.45 -40.67
N GLY A 266 -20.76 -3.66 -40.30
CA GLY A 266 -19.88 -2.93 -41.20
C GLY A 266 -20.39 -1.55 -41.64
N THR A 267 -21.35 -0.95 -40.93
CA THR A 267 -21.82 0.42 -41.20
C THR A 267 -20.89 1.45 -40.57
N PHE A 268 -20.36 1.16 -39.38
CA PHE A 268 -19.46 2.01 -38.61
C PHE A 268 -18.14 1.28 -38.32
N THR A 269 -17.04 2.02 -38.23
CA THR A 269 -15.81 1.48 -37.63
C THR A 269 -15.91 1.61 -36.11
N LEU A 270 -16.08 0.48 -35.43
CA LEU A 270 -16.25 0.39 -33.99
C LEU A 270 -14.95 0.72 -33.23
N PHE A 271 -15.06 1.11 -31.97
CA PHE A 271 -13.92 1.49 -31.14
C PHE A 271 -12.96 0.31 -30.91
N ASP A 272 -11.68 0.46 -31.28
CA ASP A 272 -10.65 -0.54 -30.99
C ASP A 272 -10.31 -0.56 -29.49
N THR A 273 -10.91 -1.53 -28.79
CA THR A 273 -10.67 -1.85 -27.38
C THR A 273 -9.37 -2.63 -27.14
N SER A 274 -8.63 -3.00 -28.19
CA SER A 274 -7.40 -3.76 -28.04
C SER A 274 -6.32 -2.96 -27.30
N TYR A 275 -5.51 -3.66 -26.51
CA TYR A 275 -4.48 -3.02 -25.67
C TYR A 275 -3.48 -2.21 -26.51
N LEU A 276 -3.07 -2.69 -27.69
CA LEU A 276 -2.01 -2.06 -28.49
C LEU A 276 -2.50 -0.91 -29.39
N ALA A 277 -3.80 -0.63 -29.44
CA ALA A 277 -4.41 0.45 -30.20
C ALA A 277 -4.01 1.87 -29.74
N THR A 278 -3.44 1.99 -28.55
CA THR A 278 -3.10 3.27 -27.92
C THR A 278 -1.59 3.44 -27.69
N PRO A 279 -0.99 4.62 -27.97
CA PRO A 279 0.41 4.90 -27.66
C PRO A 279 0.79 4.65 -26.20
N TRP A 280 -0.16 4.83 -25.27
CA TRP A 280 0.08 4.60 -23.84
C TRP A 280 0.43 3.14 -23.52
N ALA A 281 -0.09 2.16 -24.24
CA ALA A 281 0.26 0.76 -24.02
C ALA A 281 1.74 0.48 -24.34
N TRP A 282 2.30 1.16 -25.34
CA TRP A 282 3.73 1.09 -25.68
C TRP A 282 4.60 1.77 -24.62
N VAL A 283 4.15 2.90 -24.06
CA VAL A 283 4.80 3.55 -22.90
C VAL A 283 4.74 2.65 -21.66
N GLN A 284 3.60 1.97 -21.42
CA GLN A 284 3.46 1.03 -20.31
C GLN A 284 4.38 -0.18 -20.45
N LEU A 285 4.43 -0.80 -21.64
CA LEU A 285 5.34 -1.91 -21.94
C LEU A 285 6.81 -1.50 -21.81
N LEU A 286 7.18 -0.29 -22.26
CA LEU A 286 8.54 0.25 -22.08
C LEU A 286 8.88 0.44 -20.60
N GLY A 287 7.96 0.96 -19.80
CA GLY A 287 8.12 1.08 -18.34
C GLY A 287 8.34 -0.27 -17.65
N VAL A 288 7.54 -1.28 -18.00
CA VAL A 288 7.71 -2.66 -17.50
C VAL A 288 9.06 -3.24 -17.95
N ALA A 289 9.44 -3.07 -19.22
CA ALA A 289 10.71 -3.58 -19.76
C ALA A 289 11.93 -2.95 -19.06
N ILE A 290 11.88 -1.66 -18.71
CA ILE A 290 12.94 -0.97 -17.95
C ILE A 290 13.00 -1.50 -16.51
N ALA A 291 11.87 -1.70 -15.84
CA ALA A 291 11.82 -2.26 -14.49
C ALA A 291 12.35 -3.71 -14.44
N VAL A 292 11.93 -4.56 -15.38
CA VAL A 292 12.40 -5.95 -15.53
C VAL A 292 13.88 -5.98 -15.90
N GLY A 293 14.34 -5.16 -16.84
CA GLY A 293 15.74 -5.06 -17.23
C GLY A 293 16.66 -4.65 -16.08
N ALA A 294 16.24 -3.69 -15.26
CA ALA A 294 16.99 -3.28 -14.07
C ALA A 294 16.98 -4.35 -12.96
N ALA A 295 15.89 -5.12 -12.79
CA ALA A 295 15.85 -6.28 -11.90
C ALA A 295 16.77 -7.42 -12.36
N ILE A 296 16.79 -7.73 -13.67
CA ILE A 296 17.71 -8.70 -14.26
C ILE A 296 19.17 -8.24 -14.09
N ALA A 297 19.47 -6.96 -14.36
CA ALA A 297 20.81 -6.41 -14.15
C ALA A 297 21.26 -6.48 -12.68
N ALA A 298 20.36 -6.21 -11.73
CA ALA A 298 20.64 -6.36 -10.31
C ALA A 298 20.91 -7.83 -9.90
N LEU A 299 20.12 -8.77 -10.43
CA LEU A 299 20.29 -10.21 -10.21
C LEU A 299 21.61 -10.72 -10.80
N VAL A 300 21.92 -10.36 -12.05
CA VAL A 300 23.20 -10.72 -12.71
C VAL A 300 24.38 -10.16 -11.92
N LEU A 301 24.34 -8.90 -11.49
CA LEU A 301 25.36 -8.31 -10.63
C LEU A 301 25.49 -9.04 -9.28
N ARG A 302 24.38 -9.46 -8.66
CA ARG A 302 24.37 -10.20 -7.40
C ARG A 302 24.90 -11.63 -7.53
N LEU A 303 24.67 -12.29 -8.66
CA LEU A 303 25.16 -13.66 -8.91
C LEU A 303 26.62 -13.70 -9.36
N THR A 304 27.09 -12.69 -10.11
CA THR A 304 28.45 -12.67 -10.70
C THR A 304 29.47 -11.87 -9.88
N ARG A 305 29.16 -10.62 -9.53
CA ARG A 305 30.12 -9.65 -8.98
C ARG A 305 29.99 -9.42 -7.48
N TYR A 306 28.77 -9.57 -6.95
CA TYR A 306 28.43 -9.33 -5.55
C TYR A 306 27.89 -10.60 -4.87
N ARG A 307 28.39 -11.77 -5.30
CA ARG A 307 28.17 -13.05 -4.61
C ARG A 307 28.83 -13.00 -3.24
N ASP A 308 28.25 -13.67 -2.24
CA ASP A 308 28.95 -13.89 -0.96
C ASP A 308 30.18 -14.78 -1.25
N ALA A 309 31.35 -14.47 -0.68
CA ALA A 309 32.56 -15.26 -0.92
C ALA A 309 32.38 -16.73 -0.51
N GLU A 310 33.07 -17.64 -1.21
CA GLU A 310 33.10 -19.06 -0.84
C GLU A 310 33.94 -19.26 0.42
N GLY A 311 33.43 -20.12 1.30
CA GLY A 311 34.01 -20.41 2.61
C GLY A 311 34.87 -21.67 2.63
N ARG A 312 35.13 -22.19 3.83
CA ARG A 312 35.79 -23.48 4.04
C ARG A 312 34.90 -24.61 3.46
N PRO A 313 35.44 -25.57 2.69
CA PRO A 313 34.64 -26.64 2.06
C PRO A 313 34.10 -27.67 3.07
N VAL A 314 34.67 -27.71 4.28
CA VAL A 314 34.20 -28.49 5.42
C VAL A 314 34.20 -27.57 6.64
N ILE A 315 33.12 -27.59 7.42
CA ILE A 315 33.06 -26.91 8.72
C ILE A 315 33.67 -27.85 9.76
N VAL A 316 34.76 -27.40 10.40
CA VAL A 316 35.39 -28.08 11.54
C VAL A 316 34.73 -27.58 12.82
N ALA A 317 34.59 -28.43 13.83
CA ALA A 317 34.07 -28.02 15.14
C ALA A 317 35.12 -27.18 15.88
N GLU A 318 34.79 -25.91 16.17
CA GLU A 318 35.70 -24.93 16.77
C GLU A 318 35.38 -24.75 18.25
N TYR A 319 36.39 -24.89 19.12
CA TYR A 319 36.20 -24.91 20.58
C TYR A 319 36.05 -23.50 21.20
N LEU A 320 36.65 -22.49 20.58
CA LEU A 320 36.68 -21.11 21.06
C LEU A 320 36.08 -20.15 20.03
N PRO A 321 35.48 -19.03 20.46
CA PRO A 321 35.05 -17.98 19.54
C PRO A 321 36.25 -17.29 18.86
N PRO A 322 36.06 -16.71 17.66
CA PRO A 322 37.11 -15.97 16.95
C PRO A 322 37.74 -14.86 17.81
N ARG A 323 39.07 -14.79 17.82
CA ARG A 323 39.81 -13.73 18.54
C ARG A 323 39.45 -12.35 17.97
N GLY A 324 39.12 -11.38 18.82
CA GLY A 324 38.81 -10.01 18.40
C GLY A 324 37.43 -9.82 17.74
N LEU A 325 36.48 -10.71 18.02
CA LEU A 325 35.08 -10.62 17.57
C LEU A 325 34.13 -10.45 18.76
N SER A 326 33.35 -9.37 18.80
CA SER A 326 32.27 -9.19 19.80
C SER A 326 31.00 -9.96 19.42
N LEU A 327 30.15 -10.28 20.40
CA LEU A 327 28.85 -10.94 20.17
C LEU A 327 27.92 -10.10 19.27
N LEU A 328 27.96 -8.77 19.41
CA LEU A 328 27.17 -7.85 18.58
C LEU A 328 27.63 -7.86 17.11
N GLU A 329 28.94 -7.93 16.85
CA GLU A 329 29.48 -8.09 15.50
C GLU A 329 29.21 -9.49 14.93
N ALA A 330 29.32 -10.54 15.74
CA ALA A 330 28.98 -11.91 15.36
C ALA A 330 27.49 -12.01 14.95
N ALA A 331 26.58 -11.34 15.67
CA ALA A 331 25.17 -11.24 15.32
C ALA A 331 24.93 -10.46 14.02
N ALA A 332 25.73 -9.43 13.72
CA ALA A 332 25.67 -8.70 12.45
C ALA A 332 26.21 -9.54 11.26
N LEU A 333 27.28 -10.30 11.46
CA LEU A 333 27.88 -11.23 10.49
C LEU A 333 26.94 -12.42 10.17
N THR A 334 26.47 -13.12 11.19
CA THR A 334 25.55 -14.28 11.06
C THR A 334 24.12 -13.88 10.72
N ARG A 335 23.80 -12.57 10.71
CA ARG A 335 22.47 -11.98 10.52
C ARG A 335 21.50 -12.24 11.68
N ARG A 336 21.94 -12.85 12.78
CA ARG A 336 21.16 -13.11 14.01
C ARG A 336 20.93 -11.86 14.87
N LYS A 337 20.74 -10.68 14.26
CA LYS A 337 20.58 -9.37 14.95
C LYS A 337 19.56 -9.38 16.12
N PRO A 338 18.39 -10.04 16.04
CA PRO A 338 17.46 -10.09 17.18
C PRO A 338 18.03 -10.75 18.45
N ARG A 339 19.04 -11.63 18.31
CA ARG A 339 19.73 -12.28 19.44
C ARG A 339 20.92 -11.48 20.01
N ALA A 340 21.35 -10.40 19.34
CA ALA A 340 22.56 -9.65 19.70
C ALA A 340 22.52 -9.11 21.14
N VAL A 341 21.41 -8.47 21.52
CA VAL A 341 21.25 -7.88 22.85
C VAL A 341 21.09 -8.96 23.93
N ALA A 342 20.35 -10.04 23.63
CA ALA A 342 20.15 -11.15 24.55
C ALA A 342 21.47 -11.86 24.89
N SER A 343 22.29 -12.16 23.87
CA SER A 343 23.59 -12.80 24.06
C SER A 343 24.58 -11.90 24.81
N GLN A 344 24.70 -10.61 24.45
CA GLN A 344 25.61 -9.70 25.14
C GLN A 344 25.20 -9.44 26.61
N LEU A 345 23.90 -9.42 26.94
CA LEU A 345 23.47 -9.29 28.34
C LEU A 345 23.76 -10.54 29.17
N VAL A 346 23.68 -11.75 28.58
CA VAL A 346 24.08 -12.99 29.26
C VAL A 346 25.61 -13.07 29.42
N ASP A 347 26.38 -12.54 28.47
CA ASP A 347 27.83 -12.35 28.61
C ASP A 347 28.19 -11.39 29.76
N PHE A 348 27.55 -10.23 29.87
CA PHE A 348 27.74 -9.32 31.01
C PHE A 348 27.36 -9.98 32.35
N ALA A 349 26.38 -10.90 32.35
CA ALA A 349 26.02 -11.65 33.54
C ALA A 349 27.14 -12.63 33.93
N VAL A 350 27.58 -13.48 32.98
CA VAL A 350 28.70 -14.42 33.17
C VAL A 350 29.99 -13.72 33.61
N ARG A 351 30.32 -12.55 33.05
CA ARG A 351 31.50 -11.76 33.46
C ARG A 351 31.39 -11.14 34.86
N GLY A 352 30.24 -11.24 35.54
CA GLY A 352 29.98 -10.57 36.82
C GLY A 352 29.83 -9.05 36.70
N SER A 353 29.52 -8.54 35.51
CA SER A 353 29.21 -7.11 35.31
C SER A 353 27.78 -6.78 35.72
N ILE A 354 26.83 -7.71 35.52
CA ILE A 354 25.43 -7.56 35.92
C ILE A 354 24.87 -8.82 36.61
N THR A 355 23.82 -8.67 37.41
CA THR A 355 22.99 -9.78 37.91
C THR A 355 21.63 -9.76 37.23
N ILE A 356 21.16 -10.91 36.74
CA ILE A 356 19.81 -11.10 36.20
C ILE A 356 18.91 -11.57 37.34
N ILE A 357 17.78 -10.88 37.56
CA ILE A 357 16.88 -11.12 38.70
C ILE A 357 15.48 -11.47 38.19
N GLU A 358 14.96 -12.64 38.59
CA GLU A 358 13.56 -13.02 38.39
C GLU A 358 12.65 -12.24 39.35
N THR A 359 11.65 -11.54 38.81
CA THR A 359 10.54 -10.96 39.57
C THR A 359 9.27 -11.73 39.25
N PRO A 360 8.75 -12.57 40.16
CA PRO A 360 7.68 -13.51 39.84
C PRO A 360 6.38 -12.84 39.39
N ALA A 361 5.59 -13.58 38.62
CA ALA A 361 4.23 -13.22 38.24
C ALA A 361 3.37 -12.87 39.48
N THR A 362 2.50 -11.88 39.32
CA THR A 362 1.59 -11.40 40.38
C THR A 362 0.17 -11.29 39.83
N TRP A 363 -0.83 -11.11 40.69
CA TRP A 363 -2.24 -11.04 40.26
C TRP A 363 -2.56 -9.89 39.30
N PHE A 364 -1.72 -8.84 39.25
CA PHE A 364 -1.77 -7.78 38.23
C PHE A 364 -0.87 -8.04 37.00
N ARG A 365 0.05 -9.01 37.06
CA ARG A 365 1.08 -9.28 36.04
C ARG A 365 1.18 -10.77 35.75
N TRP A 366 0.46 -11.20 34.72
CA TRP A 366 0.29 -12.58 34.24
C TRP A 366 1.56 -13.31 33.71
N ARG A 367 2.74 -12.72 33.87
CA ARG A 367 4.05 -13.27 33.46
C ARG A 367 5.13 -12.76 34.40
N ASP A 368 6.16 -13.56 34.61
CA ASP A 368 7.36 -13.14 35.34
C ASP A 368 8.03 -11.97 34.60
N ALA A 369 8.60 -11.05 35.36
CA ALA A 369 9.37 -9.92 34.84
C ALA A 369 10.85 -10.10 35.19
N TRP A 370 11.71 -9.47 34.40
CA TRP A 370 13.16 -9.60 34.53
C TRP A 370 13.76 -8.24 34.87
N MET A 371 14.65 -8.20 35.87
CA MET A 371 15.42 -7.00 36.22
C MET A 371 16.91 -7.29 36.07
N LEU A 372 17.67 -6.25 35.74
CA LEU A 372 19.13 -6.30 35.69
C LEU A 372 19.67 -5.39 36.80
N ARG A 373 20.63 -5.87 37.61
CA ARG A 373 21.40 -5.02 38.52
C ARG A 373 22.82 -4.84 37.99
N LEU A 374 23.37 -3.62 38.04
CA LEU A 374 24.78 -3.38 37.70
C LEU A 374 25.68 -3.69 38.90
N GLU A 375 26.56 -4.68 38.77
CA GLU A 375 27.50 -5.09 39.83
C GLU A 375 28.91 -4.54 39.57
N SER A 376 29.35 -4.47 38.31
CA SER A 376 30.68 -4.00 37.93
C SER A 376 30.75 -3.45 36.51
N THR A 377 31.67 -2.52 36.26
CA THR A 377 32.04 -2.01 34.93
C THR A 377 33.47 -2.40 34.52
N ALA A 378 34.20 -3.14 35.34
CA ALA A 378 35.55 -3.59 35.04
C ALA A 378 35.55 -4.60 33.88
N GLY A 379 36.43 -4.41 32.89
CA GLY A 379 36.53 -5.29 31.72
C GLY A 379 35.42 -5.13 30.69
N VAL A 380 34.65 -4.02 30.73
CA VAL A 380 33.62 -3.68 29.74
C VAL A 380 34.02 -2.38 29.02
N GLU A 381 34.34 -2.48 27.72
CA GLU A 381 34.93 -1.38 26.96
C GLU A 381 34.20 -1.10 25.63
N GLY A 382 34.52 0.03 24.98
CA GLY A 382 34.04 0.36 23.64
C GLY A 382 32.51 0.30 23.46
N GLU A 383 32.06 -0.47 22.47
CA GLU A 383 30.62 -0.63 22.18
C GLU A 383 29.88 -1.47 23.24
N GLU A 384 30.56 -2.33 23.99
CA GLU A 384 29.95 -3.05 25.10
C GLU A 384 29.55 -2.07 26.23
N LEU A 385 30.45 -1.13 26.55
CA LEU A 385 30.18 -0.07 27.53
C LEU A 385 29.08 0.89 27.07
N ASN A 386 28.97 1.14 25.75
CA ASN A 386 27.86 1.93 25.19
C ASN A 386 26.50 1.22 25.35
N LEU A 387 26.44 -0.11 25.14
CA LEU A 387 25.22 -0.87 25.36
C LEU A 387 24.83 -0.87 26.84
N LEU A 388 25.80 -1.09 27.73
CA LEU A 388 25.59 -1.09 29.18
C LEU A 388 25.04 0.26 29.68
N ARG A 389 25.50 1.38 29.13
CA ARG A 389 25.00 2.74 29.42
C ARG A 389 23.54 2.97 29.03
N TYR A 390 23.00 2.24 28.05
CA TYR A 390 21.58 2.37 27.68
C TYR A 390 20.66 1.74 28.74
N PHE A 391 21.11 0.69 29.42
CA PHE A 391 20.40 0.10 30.57
C PHE A 391 20.69 0.85 31.88
N PHE A 392 21.93 1.29 32.10
CA PHE A 392 22.35 1.96 33.33
C PHE A 392 22.91 3.37 33.06
N PRO A 393 22.05 4.39 32.89
CA PRO A 393 22.47 5.79 32.81
C PRO A 393 23.32 6.18 34.03
N GLY A 394 24.53 6.67 33.78
CA GLY A 394 25.48 7.05 34.84
C GLY A 394 26.36 5.92 35.39
N LEU A 395 26.12 4.65 35.03
CA LEU A 395 26.96 3.49 35.39
C LEU A 395 27.25 3.34 36.90
N VAL A 396 26.27 3.64 37.76
CA VAL A 396 26.39 3.53 39.22
C VAL A 396 26.15 2.09 39.66
N VAL A 397 27.14 1.46 40.30
CA VAL A 397 27.03 0.10 40.87
C VAL A 397 25.89 0.03 41.89
N GLY A 398 25.13 -1.06 41.86
CA GLY A 398 23.93 -1.30 42.66
C GLY A 398 22.63 -0.79 42.02
N THR A 399 22.67 -0.07 40.90
CA THR A 399 21.44 0.36 40.20
C THR A 399 20.72 -0.81 39.55
N GLU A 400 19.39 -0.81 39.62
CA GLU A 400 18.50 -1.81 39.02
C GLU A 400 17.71 -1.24 37.82
N HIS A 401 17.51 -2.05 36.78
CA HIS A 401 16.77 -1.72 35.57
C HIS A 401 15.74 -2.80 35.24
N THR A 402 14.46 -2.45 35.20
CA THR A 402 13.36 -3.38 34.88
C THR A 402 13.17 -3.51 33.37
N LEU A 403 13.38 -4.71 32.83
CA LEU A 403 13.23 -5.01 31.39
C LEU A 403 11.76 -4.89 30.98
N THR A 404 11.42 -3.75 30.36
CA THR A 404 10.05 -3.34 30.05
C THR A 404 9.88 -3.16 28.55
N ALA A 405 8.99 -3.96 27.94
CA ALA A 405 8.79 -4.08 26.48
C ALA A 405 8.20 -2.84 25.77
N GLN A 406 8.21 -1.66 26.39
CA GLN A 406 7.62 -0.42 25.86
C GLN A 406 8.57 0.80 25.86
N ASN A 407 9.84 0.64 26.26
CA ASN A 407 10.79 1.76 26.23
C ASN A 407 11.33 2.04 24.81
N THR A 408 10.56 2.80 24.03
CA THR A 408 10.84 3.10 22.62
C THR A 408 12.17 3.82 22.38
N SER A 409 12.58 4.75 23.25
CA SER A 409 13.83 5.49 23.09
C SER A 409 15.07 4.62 23.36
N LEU A 410 14.97 3.68 24.31
CA LEU A 410 15.99 2.65 24.54
C LEU A 410 16.09 1.70 23.35
N SER A 411 14.95 1.21 22.82
CA SER A 411 14.92 0.38 21.60
C SER A 411 15.52 1.09 20.38
N GLN A 412 15.22 2.38 20.18
CA GLN A 412 15.80 3.19 19.11
C GLN A 412 17.32 3.37 19.27
N SER A 413 17.80 3.63 20.50
CA SER A 413 19.23 3.78 20.80
C SER A 413 20.01 2.49 20.52
N ILE A 414 19.45 1.34 20.92
CA ILE A 414 19.98 0.01 20.63
C ILE A 414 20.00 -0.27 19.12
N GLN A 415 18.92 0.02 18.39
CA GLN A 415 18.88 -0.20 16.94
C GLN A 415 19.87 0.72 16.19
N ALA A 416 20.06 1.95 16.63
CA ALA A 416 21.10 2.84 16.11
C ALA A 416 22.51 2.28 16.34
N GLN A 417 22.77 1.68 17.51
CA GLN A 417 24.03 0.99 17.77
C GLN A 417 24.20 -0.27 16.90
N LEU A 418 23.18 -1.12 16.77
CA LEU A 418 23.19 -2.30 15.89
C LEU A 418 23.24 -1.95 14.39
N ALA A 419 22.99 -0.69 14.02
CA ALA A 419 23.28 -0.14 12.71
C ALA A 419 24.77 0.25 12.60
N ARG A 420 25.33 0.99 13.58
CA ARG A 420 26.77 1.32 13.63
C ARG A 420 27.66 0.08 13.59
N ILE A 421 27.31 -0.97 14.35
CA ILE A 421 28.03 -2.25 14.38
C ILE A 421 27.86 -3.02 13.06
N ALA A 422 26.73 -2.89 12.37
CA ALA A 422 26.59 -3.46 11.02
C ALA A 422 27.45 -2.71 9.97
N SER A 423 27.77 -1.43 10.18
CA SER A 423 28.76 -0.71 9.38
C SER A 423 30.21 -0.95 9.82
N SER A 424 30.49 -1.25 11.10
CA SER A 424 31.85 -1.61 11.52
C SER A 424 32.30 -2.92 10.84
N VAL A 425 31.41 -3.91 10.70
CA VAL A 425 31.64 -5.13 9.92
C VAL A 425 32.02 -4.87 8.45
N VAL A 426 31.62 -3.73 7.86
CA VAL A 426 32.07 -3.31 6.51
C VAL A 426 33.42 -2.59 6.60
N ALA A 427 33.61 -1.71 7.59
CA ALA A 427 34.87 -0.99 7.81
C ALA A 427 36.05 -1.92 8.19
N ARG A 428 35.77 -3.03 8.89
CA ARG A 428 36.74 -4.08 9.23
C ARG A 428 37.01 -5.07 8.08
N GLY A 429 36.52 -4.80 6.87
CA GLY A 429 36.80 -5.60 5.67
C GLY A 429 36.03 -6.91 5.52
N TRP A 430 35.26 -7.34 6.53
CA TRP A 430 34.52 -8.61 6.53
C TRP A 430 33.30 -8.66 5.60
N ARG A 431 32.79 -7.49 5.20
CA ARG A 431 31.81 -7.36 4.13
C ARG A 431 32.18 -6.21 3.20
N SER A 432 31.94 -6.39 1.91
CA SER A 432 32.17 -5.32 0.94
C SER A 432 30.95 -4.41 0.76
N SER A 433 31.19 -3.18 0.33
CA SER A 433 30.14 -2.25 -0.08
C SER A 433 29.84 -2.41 -1.57
N ILE A 434 28.55 -2.48 -1.92
CA ILE A 434 28.13 -2.41 -3.32
C ILE A 434 28.24 -0.94 -3.74
N PRO A 435 28.98 -0.59 -4.82
CA PRO A 435 29.21 0.81 -5.16
C PRO A 435 27.90 1.53 -5.48
N ALA A 436 27.68 2.69 -4.84
CA ALA A 436 26.40 3.41 -4.84
C ALA A 436 25.81 3.63 -6.24
N ARG A 437 26.63 3.83 -7.27
CA ARG A 437 26.18 3.98 -8.67
C ARG A 437 25.32 2.81 -9.17
N HIS A 438 25.55 1.58 -8.71
CA HIS A 438 24.74 0.43 -9.12
C HIS A 438 23.43 0.37 -8.30
N ALA A 439 23.51 0.56 -6.98
CA ALA A 439 22.33 0.54 -6.11
C ALA A 439 21.36 1.69 -6.45
N VAL A 440 21.85 2.94 -6.42
CA VAL A 440 21.05 4.13 -6.75
C VAL A 440 20.61 4.11 -8.22
N GLY A 441 21.50 3.75 -9.15
CA GLY A 441 21.19 3.73 -10.58
C GLY A 441 20.11 2.71 -10.95
N LEU A 442 20.19 1.48 -10.46
CA LEU A 442 19.20 0.44 -10.75
C LEU A 442 17.90 0.64 -9.95
N SER A 443 17.95 1.16 -8.71
CA SER A 443 16.74 1.60 -8.00
C SER A 443 16.03 2.74 -8.76
N ALA A 444 16.76 3.74 -9.25
CA ALA A 444 16.19 4.86 -10.02
C ALA A 444 15.57 4.38 -11.35
N LEU A 445 16.21 3.44 -12.05
CA LEU A 445 15.66 2.85 -13.28
C LEU A 445 14.37 2.06 -13.01
N VAL A 446 14.29 1.25 -11.94
CA VAL A 446 13.02 0.57 -11.60
C VAL A 446 11.93 1.56 -11.22
N VAL A 447 12.24 2.59 -10.41
CA VAL A 447 11.24 3.60 -10.03
C VAL A 447 10.74 4.37 -11.25
N LEU A 448 11.63 4.76 -12.17
CA LEU A 448 11.25 5.37 -13.45
C LEU A 448 10.36 4.44 -14.29
N GLY A 449 10.76 3.18 -14.45
CA GLY A 449 9.97 2.17 -15.16
C GLY A 449 8.58 1.95 -14.57
N GLN A 450 8.50 1.85 -13.23
CA GLN A 450 7.23 1.71 -12.49
C GLN A 450 6.33 2.94 -12.64
N VAL A 451 6.88 4.15 -12.58
CA VAL A 451 6.10 5.39 -12.74
C VAL A 451 5.54 5.48 -14.16
N MET A 452 6.34 5.21 -15.19
CA MET A 452 5.84 5.17 -16.57
C MET A 452 4.79 4.06 -16.77
N ALA A 453 5.03 2.86 -16.24
CA ALA A 453 4.08 1.75 -16.33
C ALA A 453 2.76 2.00 -15.57
N PHE A 454 2.79 2.77 -14.48
CA PHE A 454 1.61 3.14 -13.71
C PHE A 454 0.81 4.27 -14.40
N VAL A 455 1.47 5.38 -14.75
CA VAL A 455 0.82 6.53 -15.37
C VAL A 455 0.22 6.16 -16.73
N ALA A 456 0.98 5.48 -17.59
CA ALA A 456 0.46 5.05 -18.88
C ALA A 456 -0.64 3.98 -18.73
N GLY A 457 -0.52 3.07 -17.75
CA GLY A 457 -1.56 2.10 -17.43
C GLY A 457 -2.90 2.72 -17.03
N ILE A 458 -2.89 3.87 -16.34
CA ILE A 458 -4.11 4.65 -16.06
C ILE A 458 -4.75 5.15 -17.36
N PHE A 459 -3.98 5.77 -18.26
CA PHE A 459 -4.54 6.29 -19.51
C PHE A 459 -5.15 5.18 -20.39
N VAL A 460 -4.48 4.02 -20.54
CA VAL A 460 -5.07 2.86 -21.25
C VAL A 460 -6.39 2.40 -20.60
N THR A 461 -6.46 2.44 -19.26
CA THR A 461 -7.63 2.01 -18.46
C THR A 461 -8.81 3.00 -18.52
N ASP A 462 -8.53 4.29 -18.73
CA ASP A 462 -9.50 5.38 -18.81
C ASP A 462 -10.04 5.54 -20.25
N GLU A 463 -9.20 5.30 -21.27
CA GLU A 463 -9.63 5.14 -22.67
C GLU A 463 -10.55 3.92 -22.87
N GLY A 464 -10.53 2.94 -21.95
CA GLY A 464 -11.32 1.70 -22.03
C GLY A 464 -10.62 0.53 -22.73
N ARG A 465 -9.30 0.61 -22.94
CA ARG A 465 -8.53 -0.36 -23.75
C ARG A 465 -7.89 -1.45 -22.89
N GLY A 466 -7.73 -2.64 -23.48
CA GLY A 466 -7.00 -3.77 -22.90
C GLY A 466 -7.66 -4.47 -21.69
N GLY A 467 -8.85 -4.05 -21.28
CA GLY A 467 -9.58 -4.64 -20.14
C GLY A 467 -8.78 -4.57 -18.83
N ASP A 468 -8.54 -5.72 -18.20
CA ASP A 468 -7.77 -5.81 -16.94
C ASP A 468 -6.24 -5.84 -17.15
N LEU A 469 -5.74 -6.04 -18.38
CA LEU A 469 -4.30 -6.17 -18.66
C LEU A 469 -3.45 -4.99 -18.16
N PRO A 470 -3.85 -3.71 -18.34
CA PRO A 470 -3.09 -2.58 -17.80
C PRO A 470 -2.95 -2.63 -16.27
N GLY A 471 -3.97 -3.18 -15.58
CA GLY A 471 -3.97 -3.38 -14.14
C GLY A 471 -3.02 -4.49 -13.68
N PHE A 472 -2.94 -5.60 -14.42
CA PHE A 472 -2.02 -6.71 -14.13
C PHE A 472 -0.54 -6.34 -14.34
N LEU A 473 -0.22 -5.38 -15.22
CA LEU A 473 1.15 -4.93 -15.45
C LEU A 473 1.71 -4.03 -14.34
N ILE A 474 0.86 -3.29 -13.62
CA ILE A 474 1.25 -2.39 -12.52
C ILE A 474 2.06 -3.08 -11.41
N PRO A 475 1.64 -4.22 -10.81
CA PRO A 475 2.39 -4.86 -9.73
C PRO A 475 3.72 -5.50 -10.18
N VAL A 476 3.97 -5.68 -11.48
CA VAL A 476 5.23 -6.28 -11.98
C VAL A 476 6.44 -5.41 -11.61
N GLY A 477 6.32 -4.09 -11.71
CA GLY A 477 7.37 -3.16 -11.30
C GLY A 477 7.63 -3.15 -9.79
N ILE A 478 6.59 -3.39 -8.97
CA ILE A 478 6.70 -3.48 -7.51
C ILE A 478 7.51 -4.73 -7.13
N VAL A 479 7.25 -5.87 -7.79
CA VAL A 479 8.07 -7.08 -7.64
C VAL A 479 9.52 -6.82 -8.08
N CYS A 480 9.72 -6.14 -9.22
CA CYS A 480 11.06 -5.74 -9.69
C CYS A 480 11.80 -4.85 -8.68
N PHE A 481 11.10 -3.93 -8.00
CA PHE A 481 11.68 -3.06 -6.97
C PHE A 481 12.18 -3.88 -5.77
N PHE A 482 11.38 -4.82 -5.27
CA PHE A 482 11.81 -5.72 -4.19
C PHE A 482 12.96 -6.65 -4.61
N VAL A 483 13.00 -7.12 -5.86
CA VAL A 483 14.14 -7.89 -6.40
C VAL A 483 15.42 -7.06 -6.43
N VAL A 484 15.38 -5.82 -6.94
CA VAL A 484 16.53 -4.89 -6.91
C VAL A 484 16.96 -4.59 -5.48
N ALA A 485 16.02 -4.34 -4.57
CA ALA A 485 16.31 -4.08 -3.16
C ALA A 485 17.04 -5.27 -2.50
N ALA A 486 16.50 -6.49 -2.66
CA ALA A 486 17.07 -7.71 -2.11
C ALA A 486 18.47 -8.04 -2.69
N CYS A 487 18.71 -7.71 -3.96
CA CYS A 487 19.99 -7.92 -4.62
C CYS A 487 21.06 -6.90 -4.24
N LEU A 488 20.73 -5.60 -4.16
CA LEU A 488 21.75 -4.52 -4.13
C LEU A 488 21.97 -3.87 -2.76
N TYR A 489 21.05 -4.02 -1.81
CA TYR A 489 21.21 -3.52 -0.43
C TYR A 489 21.79 -4.59 0.50
N ARG A 490 22.02 -5.80 -0.01
CA ARG A 490 22.67 -6.91 0.69
C ARG A 490 24.19 -6.85 0.48
N HIS A 491 24.90 -6.25 1.44
CA HIS A 491 26.36 -6.34 1.55
C HIS A 491 26.84 -7.81 1.53
N PRO A 492 27.71 -8.22 0.58
CA PRO A 492 28.24 -9.57 0.54
C PRO A 492 29.46 -9.77 1.44
N LEU A 493 29.69 -11.02 1.84
CA LEU A 493 30.86 -11.45 2.60
C LEU A 493 32.12 -11.39 1.73
N THR A 494 33.24 -10.94 2.31
CA THR A 494 34.60 -11.12 1.76
C THR A 494 35.16 -12.47 2.21
N ALA A 495 36.33 -12.87 1.72
CA ALA A 495 36.96 -14.15 2.11
C ALA A 495 37.17 -14.26 3.63
N GLU A 496 37.76 -13.24 4.25
CA GLU A 496 37.95 -13.16 5.71
C GLU A 496 36.60 -13.21 6.46
N GLY A 497 35.58 -12.48 5.97
CA GLY A 497 34.24 -12.53 6.57
C GLY A 497 33.52 -13.86 6.39
N ALA A 498 33.80 -14.61 5.31
CA ALA A 498 33.30 -15.96 5.10
C ALA A 498 33.97 -16.94 6.06
N GLU A 499 35.30 -16.87 6.21
CA GLU A 499 36.05 -17.69 7.17
C GLU A 499 35.58 -17.46 8.60
N ILE A 500 35.36 -16.21 9.03
CA ILE A 500 34.84 -15.92 10.37
C ILE A 500 33.40 -16.46 10.53
N VAL A 501 32.56 -16.34 9.50
CA VAL A 501 31.22 -16.95 9.51
C VAL A 501 31.28 -18.48 9.58
N ASP A 502 32.28 -19.12 8.98
CA ASP A 502 32.48 -20.57 9.06
C ASP A 502 33.08 -21.01 10.39
N HIS A 503 33.96 -20.24 11.00
CA HIS A 503 34.42 -20.45 12.38
C HIS A 503 33.24 -20.37 13.34
N LEU A 504 32.31 -19.42 13.14
CA LEU A 504 31.08 -19.32 13.93
C LEU A 504 30.12 -20.51 13.70
N LYS A 505 30.05 -21.07 12.50
CA LYS A 505 29.36 -22.36 12.27
C LYS A 505 30.09 -23.51 12.97
N GLY A 506 31.43 -23.50 12.99
CA GLY A 506 32.23 -24.48 13.70
C GLY A 506 31.99 -24.46 15.21
N LEU A 507 31.86 -23.26 15.79
CA LEU A 507 31.49 -23.06 17.18
C LEU A 507 30.05 -23.51 17.44
N GLU A 508 29.12 -23.28 16.50
CA GLU A 508 27.75 -23.76 16.56
C GLU A 508 27.67 -25.30 16.49
N VAL A 509 28.47 -25.95 15.63
CA VAL A 509 28.61 -27.42 15.57
C VAL A 509 29.26 -27.97 16.84
N TYR A 510 30.21 -27.28 17.46
CA TYR A 510 30.74 -27.68 18.77
C TYR A 510 29.66 -27.58 19.87
N ILE A 511 28.90 -26.47 19.88
CA ILE A 511 27.77 -26.19 20.76
C ILE A 511 26.69 -27.28 20.65
N GLU A 512 26.31 -27.68 19.44
CA GLU A 512 25.29 -28.71 19.16
C GLU A 512 25.80 -30.13 19.48
N LEU A 513 27.06 -30.45 19.14
CA LEU A 513 27.60 -31.81 19.25
C LEU A 513 28.11 -32.17 20.65
N ALA A 514 28.44 -31.21 21.50
CA ALA A 514 28.89 -31.49 22.87
C ALA A 514 27.78 -32.07 23.76
N GLU A 515 26.53 -31.66 23.52
CA GLU A 515 25.33 -32.05 24.28
C GLU A 515 24.88 -33.51 24.03
N ALA A 516 25.19 -34.08 22.86
CA ALA A 516 24.59 -35.34 22.41
C ALA A 516 25.19 -36.61 23.05
N ASP A 517 26.50 -36.63 23.31
CA ASP A 517 27.22 -37.82 23.85
C ASP A 517 28.59 -37.50 24.48
N ARG A 518 29.03 -36.23 24.46
CA ARG A 518 30.45 -35.95 24.17
C ARG A 518 31.35 -35.49 25.31
N MET A 519 30.86 -35.24 26.52
CA MET A 519 31.73 -35.24 27.71
C MET A 519 32.42 -36.61 27.93
N ARG A 520 31.85 -37.70 27.40
CA ARG A 520 32.41 -39.06 27.50
C ARG A 520 33.37 -39.44 26.36
N VAL A 521 33.43 -38.66 25.27
CA VAL A 521 34.08 -39.06 24.00
C VAL A 521 35.04 -38.00 23.41
N LEU A 522 35.02 -36.74 23.87
CA LEU A 522 35.86 -35.67 23.28
C LEU A 522 37.39 -35.77 23.50
N GLN A 523 37.89 -36.81 24.19
CA GLN A 523 39.33 -36.95 24.48
C GLN A 523 40.18 -37.56 23.35
N SER A 524 39.66 -37.72 22.11
CA SER A 524 40.50 -37.93 20.92
C SER A 524 39.77 -37.60 19.59
N PRO A 525 40.47 -37.41 18.45
CA PRO A 525 41.92 -37.15 18.29
C PRO A 525 42.25 -35.76 17.71
N GLU A 526 43.40 -35.21 18.13
CA GLU A 526 44.38 -34.35 17.40
C GLU A 526 43.97 -33.07 16.61
N GLY A 527 42.74 -32.91 16.13
CA GLY A 527 42.42 -31.91 15.09
C GLY A 527 42.16 -30.46 15.52
N ALA A 528 42.12 -30.13 16.81
CA ALA A 528 41.78 -28.79 17.30
C ALA A 528 42.94 -28.14 18.08
N GLU A 529 43.22 -26.86 17.82
CA GLU A 529 44.17 -26.08 18.62
C GLU A 529 43.66 -25.92 20.06
N ARG A 530 44.38 -26.50 21.02
CA ARG A 530 43.98 -26.49 22.44
C ARG A 530 44.64 -25.35 23.20
N GLU A 531 43.82 -24.45 23.74
CA GLU A 531 44.13 -23.81 25.02
C GLU A 531 44.10 -24.94 26.08
N PRO A 532 45.13 -25.11 26.93
CA PRO A 532 45.20 -26.25 27.84
C PRO A 532 44.21 -26.10 28.99
N VAL A 533 43.08 -26.80 28.89
CA VAL A 533 42.03 -26.92 29.92
C VAL A 533 42.05 -28.34 30.47
N ASP A 534 42.15 -28.50 31.80
CA ASP A 534 42.09 -29.81 32.44
C ASP A 534 40.64 -30.30 32.51
N ALA A 535 40.29 -31.14 31.53
CA ALA A 535 38.99 -31.78 31.42
C ALA A 535 38.62 -32.71 32.60
N THR A 536 39.55 -33.04 33.50
CA THR A 536 39.26 -33.78 34.74
C THR A 536 38.76 -32.86 35.86
N SER A 537 39.12 -31.58 35.83
CA SER A 537 38.65 -30.59 36.80
C SER A 537 37.15 -30.27 36.62
N PRO A 538 36.37 -30.08 37.70
CA PRO A 538 35.04 -29.48 37.61
C PRO A 538 35.10 -27.99 37.30
N ASP A 539 36.00 -27.26 37.96
CA ASP A 539 36.05 -25.79 37.94
C ASP A 539 36.40 -25.18 36.57
N GLU A 540 37.27 -25.82 35.78
CA GLU A 540 37.60 -25.30 34.44
C GLU A 540 36.55 -25.66 33.41
N ARG A 541 35.86 -26.81 33.58
CA ARG A 541 34.67 -27.14 32.80
C ARG A 541 33.51 -26.19 33.08
N LEU A 542 33.29 -25.81 34.34
CA LEU A 542 32.29 -24.80 34.71
C LEU A 542 32.59 -23.46 34.01
N LYS A 543 33.82 -22.93 34.17
CA LYS A 543 34.26 -21.68 33.51
C LYS A 543 34.12 -21.72 31.98
N LEU A 544 34.36 -22.88 31.36
CA LEU A 544 34.14 -23.09 29.93
C LEU A 544 32.66 -22.97 29.55
N VAL A 545 31.78 -23.68 30.23
CA VAL A 545 30.34 -23.68 29.92
C VAL A 545 29.75 -22.28 30.14
N GLU A 546 30.15 -21.60 31.23
CA GLU A 546 29.83 -20.18 31.43
C GLU A 546 30.35 -19.31 30.26
N ARG A 547 31.61 -19.44 29.84
CA ARG A 547 32.21 -18.72 28.69
C ARG A 547 31.49 -18.95 27.36
N LEU A 548 30.82 -20.10 27.18
CA LEU A 548 30.11 -20.46 25.94
C LEU A 548 28.60 -20.17 25.97
N LEU A 549 27.96 -20.06 27.14
CA LEU A 549 26.52 -19.76 27.27
C LEU A 549 26.05 -18.51 26.46
N PRO A 550 26.80 -17.39 26.37
CA PRO A 550 26.40 -16.27 25.53
C PRO A 550 26.37 -16.60 24.03
N TRP A 551 27.25 -17.49 23.57
CA TRP A 551 27.29 -17.99 22.20
C TRP A 551 26.16 -18.99 21.94
N ALA A 552 25.74 -19.77 22.94
CA ALA A 552 24.52 -20.59 22.88
C ALA A 552 23.26 -19.72 22.69
N VAL A 553 23.14 -18.60 23.41
CA VAL A 553 22.05 -17.61 23.23
C VAL A 553 22.08 -16.96 21.85
N LEU A 554 23.27 -16.74 21.28
CA LEU A 554 23.42 -16.23 19.91
C LEU A 554 23.06 -17.28 18.85
N THR A 555 23.45 -18.54 19.02
CA THR A 555 23.18 -19.65 18.08
C THR A 555 21.78 -20.24 18.19
N LYS A 556 21.07 -19.98 19.31
CA LYS A 556 19.72 -20.46 19.65
C LYS A 556 19.67 -21.90 20.22
N HIS A 557 20.66 -22.22 21.07
CA HIS A 557 20.80 -23.43 21.90
C HIS A 557 20.81 -23.10 23.41
N GLU A 558 20.11 -22.03 23.82
CA GLU A 558 20.24 -21.50 25.18
C GLU A 558 19.60 -22.32 26.31
N ARG A 559 18.76 -23.32 25.99
CA ARG A 559 18.10 -24.14 27.03
C ARG A 559 18.91 -25.39 27.31
N GLU A 560 19.39 -25.96 26.23
CA GLU A 560 20.18 -27.17 26.17
C GLU A 560 21.51 -26.93 26.91
N TRP A 561 22.21 -25.81 26.63
CA TRP A 561 23.36 -25.38 27.41
C TRP A 561 23.05 -24.92 28.84
N ALA A 562 21.88 -24.37 29.12
CA ALA A 562 21.48 -24.02 30.49
C ALA A 562 21.21 -25.27 31.35
N LYS A 563 20.78 -26.39 30.75
CA LYS A 563 20.70 -27.69 31.42
C LYS A 563 22.09 -28.17 31.80
N GLU A 564 23.02 -28.26 30.84
CA GLU A 564 24.40 -28.73 31.08
C GLU A 564 25.10 -27.90 32.16
N LEU A 565 24.97 -26.57 32.08
CA LEU A 565 25.48 -25.66 33.12
C LEU A 565 24.86 -25.93 34.50
N GLY A 566 23.58 -26.27 34.54
CA GLY A 566 22.87 -26.60 35.78
C GLY A 566 23.39 -27.86 36.47
N GLU A 567 23.97 -28.82 35.76
CA GLU A 567 24.51 -30.07 36.34
C GLU A 567 25.82 -29.86 37.12
N PHE A 568 26.47 -28.69 37.00
CA PHE A 568 27.64 -28.32 37.80
C PHE A 568 27.28 -27.70 39.17
N TYR A 569 26.01 -27.37 39.41
CA TYR A 569 25.55 -26.68 40.62
C TYR A 569 24.78 -27.62 41.55
N ALA A 570 25.05 -27.54 42.86
CA ALA A 570 24.33 -28.31 43.88
C ALA A 570 22.89 -27.78 44.08
N GLU A 571 21.98 -28.63 44.60
CA GLU A 571 20.62 -28.21 44.95
C GLU A 571 20.64 -27.06 45.98
N GLY A 572 20.30 -25.86 45.53
CA GLY A 572 20.32 -24.62 46.32
C GLY A 572 21.48 -23.65 46.00
N GLU A 573 22.59 -24.10 45.40
CA GLU A 573 23.75 -23.24 45.08
C GLU A 573 23.74 -22.80 43.61
N GLY A 574 22.85 -21.87 43.25
CA GLY A 574 22.72 -21.37 41.87
C GLY A 574 23.86 -20.45 41.40
N PRO A 575 23.98 -20.22 40.07
CA PRO A 575 24.94 -19.29 39.47
C PRO A 575 24.81 -17.88 40.05
N ARG A 576 25.92 -17.28 40.49
CA ARG A 576 25.94 -15.96 41.17
C ARG A 576 25.35 -14.82 40.34
N TRP A 577 25.35 -14.95 39.01
CA TRP A 577 24.83 -13.97 38.07
C TRP A 577 23.32 -14.12 37.78
N PHE A 578 22.65 -15.15 38.33
CA PHE A 578 21.22 -15.39 38.17
C PHE A 578 20.53 -15.56 39.53
N SER A 579 19.68 -14.59 39.89
CA SER A 579 18.92 -14.59 41.14
C SER A 579 17.45 -14.91 40.88
N SER A 580 16.90 -15.89 41.61
CA SER A 580 15.48 -16.25 41.53
C SER A 580 14.87 -16.36 42.93
N SER A 581 13.55 -16.16 43.04
CA SER A 581 12.83 -16.21 44.32
C SER A 581 12.43 -17.64 44.72
N ARG A 582 12.98 -18.66 44.08
CA ARG A 582 12.73 -20.09 44.32
C ARG A 582 14.07 -20.80 44.54
N PRO A 583 14.13 -21.93 45.26
CA PRO A 583 15.35 -22.74 45.34
C PRO A 583 15.87 -23.13 43.95
N PHE A 584 17.19 -23.17 43.79
CA PHE A 584 17.82 -23.50 42.51
C PHE A 584 17.43 -24.92 42.06
N SER A 585 17.04 -25.05 40.80
CA SER A 585 16.79 -26.33 40.13
C SER A 585 17.10 -26.21 38.64
N VAL A 586 17.72 -27.24 38.06
CA VAL A 586 18.19 -27.23 36.66
C VAL A 586 17.04 -26.92 35.68
N ALA A 587 15.85 -27.51 35.89
CA ALA A 587 14.67 -27.27 35.06
C ALA A 587 14.14 -25.82 35.19
N GLY A 588 14.10 -25.27 36.41
CA GLY A 588 13.67 -23.89 36.64
C GLY A 588 14.63 -22.86 36.04
N PHE A 589 15.94 -23.08 36.22
CA PHE A 589 17.00 -22.28 35.62
C PHE A 589 16.94 -22.30 34.09
N THR A 590 16.83 -23.48 33.50
CA THR A 590 16.69 -23.68 32.04
C THR A 590 15.48 -22.94 31.46
N ALA A 591 14.33 -23.02 32.13
CA ALA A 591 13.13 -22.28 31.74
C ALA A 591 13.31 -20.76 31.89
N GLY A 592 13.99 -20.31 32.95
CA GLY A 592 14.34 -18.91 33.19
C GLY A 592 15.22 -18.32 32.10
N VAL A 593 16.35 -18.96 31.78
CA VAL A 593 17.28 -18.51 30.72
C VAL A 593 16.59 -18.43 29.36
N GLY A 594 15.77 -19.42 29.00
CA GLY A 594 14.96 -19.38 27.77
C GLY A 594 13.90 -18.26 27.75
N SER A 595 13.30 -17.95 28.90
CA SER A 595 12.35 -16.84 29.08
C SER A 595 13.03 -15.48 28.92
N VAL A 596 14.16 -15.26 29.61
CA VAL A 596 15.01 -14.06 29.49
C VAL A 596 15.43 -13.84 28.03
N SER A 597 16.04 -14.86 27.40
CA SER A 597 16.48 -14.81 26.00
C SER A 597 15.34 -14.37 25.07
N SER A 598 14.17 -15.01 25.16
CA SER A 598 13.04 -14.72 24.29
C SER A 598 12.41 -13.33 24.54
N THR A 599 12.38 -12.87 25.79
CA THR A 599 11.86 -11.54 26.17
C THR A 599 12.77 -10.43 25.69
N LEU A 600 14.09 -10.57 25.86
CA LEU A 600 15.09 -9.63 25.34
C LEU A 600 15.07 -9.59 23.80
N SER A 601 15.01 -10.77 23.16
CA SER A 601 15.03 -10.88 21.70
C SER A 601 13.80 -10.25 21.05
N SER A 602 12.62 -10.40 21.66
CA SER A 602 11.36 -9.85 21.13
C SER A 602 11.24 -8.35 21.38
N SER A 603 11.52 -7.88 22.61
CA SER A 603 11.37 -6.48 23.01
C SER A 603 12.20 -5.49 22.19
N TYR A 604 13.33 -5.95 21.63
CA TYR A 604 14.25 -5.13 20.84
C TYR A 604 14.29 -5.50 19.34
N SER A 605 13.48 -6.48 18.91
CA SER A 605 13.28 -6.78 17.50
C SER A 605 12.45 -5.69 16.81
N GLY A 606 12.94 -5.20 15.66
CA GLY A 606 12.20 -4.23 14.85
C GLY A 606 11.08 -4.92 14.09
N SER A 607 9.83 -4.55 14.38
CA SER A 607 8.64 -5.09 13.73
C SER A 607 8.13 -4.16 12.62
N SER A 608 7.87 -4.74 11.44
CA SER A 608 7.08 -4.13 10.38
C SER A 608 5.74 -4.85 10.29
N SER A 609 4.65 -4.18 10.65
CA SER A 609 3.29 -4.73 10.56
C SER A 609 2.62 -4.34 9.25
N SER A 610 1.88 -5.27 8.65
CA SER A 610 0.95 -5.00 7.55
C SER A 610 -0.19 -6.03 7.59
N GLY A 611 -1.38 -5.60 8.01
CA GLY A 611 -2.60 -6.39 7.83
C GLY A 611 -3.18 -6.20 6.43
N GLY A 612 -4.06 -7.10 6.01
CA GLY A 612 -4.87 -6.96 4.79
C GLY A 612 -6.36 -6.76 5.10
N SER A 613 -7.15 -6.41 4.09
CA SER A 613 -8.61 -6.56 4.11
C SER A 613 -9.20 -6.60 2.69
N SER A 614 -10.46 -6.99 2.57
CA SER A 614 -11.20 -7.32 1.33
C SER A 614 -12.18 -6.23 0.88
N GLY A 615 -12.70 -6.32 -0.36
CA GLY A 615 -13.85 -5.51 -0.81
C GLY A 615 -14.19 -5.60 -2.32
N GLY A 616 -15.46 -5.85 -2.65
CA GLY A 616 -16.01 -5.93 -4.03
C GLY A 616 -17.04 -4.82 -4.35
N GLY A 617 -17.75 -4.93 -5.49
CA GLY A 617 -18.87 -4.04 -5.87
C GLY A 617 -18.86 -3.51 -7.32
N SER A 618 -20.07 -3.24 -7.83
CA SER A 618 -20.48 -2.84 -9.21
C SER A 618 -21.74 -1.90 -9.11
N SER A 619 -22.59 -1.56 -10.11
CA SER A 619 -22.78 -1.89 -11.55
C SER A 619 -23.76 -0.87 -12.19
N GLY A 620 -23.71 -0.68 -13.52
CA GLY A 620 -24.65 0.12 -14.34
C GLY A 620 -24.22 0.10 -15.82
N GLY A 621 -25.12 0.26 -16.81
CA GLY A 621 -24.78 -0.01 -18.23
C GLY A 621 -25.70 0.59 -19.29
N GLY A 622 -25.45 1.85 -19.66
CA GLY A 622 -25.97 2.56 -20.83
C GLY A 622 -25.14 3.85 -21.04
N GLY A 623 -24.98 4.33 -22.29
CA GLY A 623 -24.04 5.44 -22.60
C GLY A 623 -24.64 6.82 -22.84
N GLY A 624 -25.93 6.90 -23.22
CA GLY A 624 -26.65 8.17 -23.33
C GLY A 624 -27.28 8.59 -22.01
N GLY A 625 -27.72 9.86 -21.94
CA GLY A 625 -28.56 10.42 -20.87
C GLY A 625 -28.03 10.17 -19.45
N GLY A 626 -27.37 11.16 -18.86
CA GLY A 626 -26.89 11.06 -17.47
C GLY A 626 -27.91 11.58 -16.46
N GLY A 627 -27.61 12.72 -15.85
CA GLY A 627 -28.45 13.33 -14.83
C GLY A 627 -28.22 14.83 -14.70
N GLY A 628 -28.48 15.34 -13.52
CA GLY A 628 -28.29 16.75 -13.20
C GLY A 628 -29.03 17.13 -11.94
N GLY A 629 -29.05 18.43 -11.66
CA GLY A 629 -29.71 18.99 -10.48
C GLY A 629 -29.57 20.50 -10.42
N GLY A 630 -29.97 21.08 -9.29
CA GLY A 630 -29.82 22.51 -9.04
C GLY A 630 -28.40 22.91 -8.64
N VAL A 631 -28.07 24.19 -8.85
CA VAL A 631 -26.87 24.89 -8.33
C VAL A 631 -27.23 26.31 -7.92
#